data_AF-A0AAW4WAG6-F1
#
_entry.id   AF-A0AAW4WAG6-F1
#
_cell.length_a   1.000
_cell.length_b   1.000
_cell.length_c   1.000
_cell.angle_alpha   90.00
_cell.angle_beta   90.00
_cell.angle_gamma   90.00
#
_symmetry.space_group_name_H-M   'P 1'
#
loop_
_entity.id
_entity.type
_entity.pdbx_description
1 polymer ?
#
loop_
_entity_poly.entity_id
_entity_poly.type
_entity_poly.pdbx_seq_one_letter_code
_entity_poly.pdbx_strand_id
1 'polypeptide(L)' 'MRDFLPSERVLATQYGVSHNVIREAIKILTEKKLVTNVIGKGNYVTLPNETDLVDMVESALNTSASCLLYDTE' A
#
# COMPACT_ATOMS: atom_id res chain seq x y z
N MET A 1 -0.67 6.38 -18.47
CA MET A 1 -1.49 5.18 -18.20
C MET A 1 -1.35 4.91 -16.71
N ARG A 2 -2.41 5.02 -15.90
CA ARG A 2 -2.34 4.63 -14.48
C ARG A 2 -2.54 3.12 -14.44
N ASP A 3 -1.62 2.41 -13.80
CA ASP A 3 -1.76 0.97 -13.64
C ASP A 3 -2.97 0.67 -12.74
N PHE A 4 -3.85 -0.19 -13.24
CA PHE A 4 -5.05 -0.60 -12.54
C PHE A 4 -4.71 -1.76 -11.61
N LEU A 5 -5.12 -1.65 -10.35
CA LEU A 5 -4.91 -2.73 -9.41
C LEU A 5 -5.94 -3.84 -9.68
N PRO A 6 -5.52 -5.11 -9.81
CA PRO A 6 -6.44 -6.23 -9.99
C PRO A 6 -7.50 -6.28 -8.88
N SER A 7 -8.64 -6.92 -9.18
CA SER A 7 -9.70 -7.09 -8.18
C SER A 7 -9.20 -7.80 -6.92
N GLU A 8 -9.80 -7.49 -5.76
CA GLU A 8 -9.45 -8.11 -4.46
C GLU A 8 -9.41 -9.64 -4.53
N ARG A 9 -10.31 -10.24 -5.32
CA ARG A 9 -10.40 -11.69 -5.48
C ARG A 9 -9.18 -12.28 -6.19
N VAL A 10 -8.67 -11.60 -7.21
CA VAL A 10 -7.46 -12.04 -7.93
C VAL A 10 -6.25 -11.94 -7.01
N LEU A 11 -6.13 -10.86 -6.25
CA LEU A 11 -5.05 -10.68 -5.27
C LEU A 11 -5.13 -11.74 -4.16
N ALA A 12 -6.31 -12.04 -3.63
CA ALA A 12 -6.51 -13.07 -2.61
C ALA A 12 -6.05 -14.45 -3.11
N THR A 13 -6.43 -14.81 -4.34
CA THR A 13 -5.98 -16.07 -4.95
C THR A 13 -4.48 -16.09 -5.23
N GLN A 14 -3.92 -14.99 -5.74
CA GLN A 14 -2.49 -14.90 -6.08
C GLN A 14 -1.58 -15.00 -4.85
N TYR A 15 -1.96 -14.34 -3.75
CA TYR A 15 -1.19 -14.33 -2.51
C TYR A 15 -1.60 -15.43 -1.52
N GLY A 16 -2.64 -16.21 -1.81
CA GLY A 16 -3.11 -17.29 -0.94
C GLY A 16 -3.67 -16.81 0.40
N VAL A 17 -4.15 -15.56 0.47
CA VAL A 17 -4.66 -14.93 1.70
C VAL A 17 -6.17 -14.75 1.64
N SER A 18 -6.79 -14.52 2.81
CA SER A 18 -8.21 -14.23 2.87
C SER A 18 -8.53 -12.85 2.26
N HIS A 19 -9.77 -12.69 1.79
CA HIS A 19 -10.27 -11.41 1.26
C HIS A 19 -10.17 -10.26 2.28
N ASN A 20 -10.29 -10.56 3.57
CA ASN A 20 -10.19 -9.55 4.63
C ASN A 20 -8.77 -9.01 4.74
N VAL A 21 -7.75 -9.87 4.58
CA VAL A 21 -6.34 -9.45 4.56
C VAL A 21 -6.07 -8.54 3.37
N ILE A 22 -6.57 -8.88 2.18
CA ILE A 22 -6.43 -8.02 1.00
C ILE A 22 -7.11 -6.67 1.22
N ARG A 23 -8.32 -6.66 1.79
CA ARG A 23 -9.05 -5.41 2.06
C ARG A 23 -8.29 -4.51 3.02
N GLU A 24 -7.73 -5.09 4.10
CA GLU A 24 -6.92 -4.32 5.05
C GLU A 24 -5.61 -3.84 4.42
N ALA A 25 -4.95 -4.68 3.60
CA ALA A 25 -3.76 -4.28 2.87
C ALA A 25 -4.02 -3.12 1.91
N ILE A 26 -5.12 -3.16 1.15
CA ILE A 26 -5.52 -2.06 0.25
C ILE A 26 -5.82 -0.79 1.06
N LYS A 27 -6.47 -0.93 2.21
CA LYS A 27 -6.74 0.20 3.11
C LYS A 27 -5.43 0.84 3.60
N ILE A 28 -4.47 0.04 4.07
CA ILE A 28 -3.14 0.51 4.48
C ILE A 28 -2.41 1.18 3.31
N LEU A 29 -2.45 0.60 2.12
CA LEU A 29 -1.84 1.19 0.92
C LEU A 29 -2.50 2.51 0.52
N THR A 30 -3.80 2.65 0.76
CA THR A 30 -4.55 3.89 0.52
C THR A 30 -4.19 4.95 1.56
N GLU A 31 -4.07 4.58 2.83
CA GLU A 31 -3.59 5.45 3.91
C GLU A 31 -2.17 5.95 3.64
N LYS A 32 -1.31 5.09 3.10
CA LYS A 32 0.04 5.42 2.64
C LYS A 32 0.08 6.20 1.32
N LYS A 33 -1.07 6.59 0.77
CA LYS A 33 -1.23 7.30 -0.52
C LYS A 33 -0.66 6.57 -1.75
N LEU A 34 -0.29 5.30 -1.62
CA LEU A 34 0.26 4.48 -2.71
C LEU A 34 -0.83 4.02 -3.69
N VAL A 35 -2.06 3.91 -3.21
CA VAL A 35 -3.23 3.49 -4.00
C VAL A 35 -4.34 4.52 -3.83
N THR A 36 -5.02 4.86 -4.92
CA THR A 36 -6.23 5.69 -4.91
C THR A 36 -7.43 4.83 -5.28
N ASN A 37 -8.44 4.79 -4.41
CA ASN A 37 -9.73 4.20 -4.74
C ASN A 37 -10.61 5.24 -5.46
N VAL A 38 -11.05 4.92 -6.67
CA VAL A 38 -12.02 5.72 -7.42
C VAL A 38 -13.36 5.01 -7.39
N ILE A 39 -14.36 5.65 -6.76
CA ILE A 39 -15.72 5.13 -6.64
C ILE A 39 -16.26 4.75 -8.02
N GLY A 40 -16.70 3.49 -8.17
CA GLY A 40 -17.25 2.94 -9.41
C GLY A 40 -16.23 2.52 -10.47
N LYS A 41 -14.93 2.77 -10.26
CA LYS A 41 -13.85 2.40 -11.20
C LYS A 41 -12.82 1.44 -10.63
N GLY A 42 -12.71 1.35 -9.30
CA GLY A 42 -11.79 0.43 -8.61
C GLY A 42 -10.52 1.12 -8.11
N ASN A 43 -9.50 0.32 -7.82
CA ASN A 43 -8.26 0.79 -7.20
C ASN A 43 -7.20 1.07 -8.28
N TYR A 44 -6.55 2.22 -8.19
CA TYR A 44 -5.48 2.64 -9.10
C TYR A 44 -4.19 2.90 -8.34
N VAL A 45 -3.06 2.52 -8.92
CA VAL A 45 -1.75 2.86 -8.37
C VAL A 45 -1.53 4.37 -8.53
N THR A 46 -1.22 5.05 -7.42
CA THR A 46 -0.91 6.48 -7.43
C THR A 46 0.54 6.66 -7.88
N LEU A 47 0.78 7.56 -8.84
CA LEU A 47 2.14 8.03 -9.12
C LEU A 47 2.48 9.11 -8.08
N PRO A 48 3.64 9.02 -7.41
CA PRO A 48 4.00 9.97 -6.37
C PRO A 48 4.12 11.37 -7.00
N ASN A 49 3.36 12.32 -6.46
CA ASN A 49 3.50 13.74 -6.76
C ASN A 49 4.56 14.36 -5.83
N GLU A 50 5.02 15.59 -6.10
CA GLU A 50 6.08 16.25 -5.29
C GLU A 50 5.79 16.24 -3.79
N THR A 51 4.52 16.39 -3.39
CA THR A 51 4.08 16.30 -1.99
C THR A 51 4.18 14.89 -1.42
N ASP A 52 3.93 13.86 -2.23
CA ASP A 52 4.05 12.46 -1.81
C ASP A 52 5.51 12.05 -1.64
N LEU A 53 6.44 12.73 -2.33
CA LEU A 53 7.87 12.49 -2.15
C LEU A 53 8.35 12.89 -0.75
N VAL A 54 7.82 13.99 -0.20
CA VAL A 54 8.13 14.44 1.16
C VAL A 54 7.59 13.45 2.19
N ASP A 55 6.32 13.04 2.05
CA ASP A 55 5.70 12.03 2.91
C ASP A 55 6.44 10.68 2.84
N MET A 56 6.89 10.28 1.64
CA MET A 56 7.65 9.05 1.44
C MET A 56 9.01 9.11 2.14
N VAL A 57 9.74 10.24 2.00
CA VAL A 57 11.02 10.44 2.70
C VAL A 57 10.82 10.43 4.22
N GLU A 58 9.80 11.12 4.73
CA GLU A 58 9.48 11.13 6.16
C GLU A 58 9.16 9.71 6.67
N SER A 59 8.36 8.95 5.93
CA SER A 59 8.04 7.57 6.28
C SER A 59 9.25 6.63 6.25
N ALA A 60 10.18 6.83 5.32
CA ALA A 60 11.40 6.05 5.20
C ALA A 60 12.34 6.30 6.40
N LEU A 61 12.48 7.56 6.82
CA LEU A 61 13.27 7.94 8.00
C LEU A 61 12.68 7.36 9.30
N ASN A 62 11.35 7.29 9.41
CA ASN A 62 10.69 6.70 10.57
C ASN A 62 10.75 5.16 10.59
N THR A 63 10.90 4.51 9.43
CA THR A 63 10.95 3.04 9.33
C THR A 63 12.29 2.45 9.83
N SER A 64 13.41 3.16 9.65
CA SER A 64 14.72 2.70 10.12
C SER A 64 14.81 2.51 11.64
N ALA A 65 13.91 3.13 12.41
CA ALA A 65 13.85 2.97 13.86
C ALA A 65 13.26 1.62 14.31
N SER A 66 12.39 0.98 13.51
CA SER A 66 11.78 -0.31 13.86
C SER A 66 12.68 -1.52 13.53
N CYS A 67 13.60 -1.38 12.59
CA CYS A 67 14.51 -2.48 12.22
C CYS A 67 15.54 -2.81 13.32
N LEU A 68 15.80 -1.91 14.27
CA LEU A 68 16.72 -2.15 15.39
C LEU A 68 16.08 -2.91 16.57
N LEU A 69 14.80 -3.29 16.49
CA LEU A 69 14.09 -3.97 17.58
C LEU A 69 13.88 -5.47 17.35
N TYR A 70 14.42 -6.04 16.26
CA TYR A 70 14.32 -7.48 15.98
C TYR A 70 15.65 -8.26 16.07
N ASP A 71 16.76 -7.59 16.43
CA ASP A 71 18.08 -8.24 16.63
C ASP A 71 18.46 -8.33 18.12
N THR A 72 17.53 -8.75 18.97
CA THR A 72 17.88 -9.28 20.29
C THR A 72 17.06 -10.53 20.60
N GLU A 73 17.55 -11.68 20.13
CA GLU A 73 17.72 -12.89 20.94
C GLU A 73 19.04 -13.58 20.56
#